data_AF-A0A9P7ECZ7-F1
#
_entry.id   AF-A0A9P7ECZ7-F1
#
_cell.length_a   1.000
_cell.length_b   1.000
_cell.length_c   1.000
_cell.angle_alpha   90.00
_cell.angle_beta   90.00
_cell.angle_gamma   90.00
#
_symmetry.space_group_name_H-M   'P 1'
#
loop_
_entity.id
_entity.type
_entity.pdbx_description
1 polymer ?
#
loop_
_entity_poly.entity_id
_entity_poly.type
_entity_poly.pdbx_seq_one_letter_code
_entity_poly.pdbx_strand_id
1 'polypeptide(L)'
;MEPAIRSRFSDLPLEIALNILNYAVEPTFSQEEKYDDQNPYATALSLCLVSRLVRRITPPKLLHTISLRRSDSVRMFANALLMQKAYAEEKSDLFFDYTSVVQKMWIGASAESEIFVYDLAPEISVLVPVLLAAPALAIDCYYLKLVVQSVEDASSSRADPNVDHGPSPFPGKTQSLTIMGHTTSHMIFQNIRKGSIFLASIPHLIYLIDLPMDSDIFRDISRGLKLTSFLLRPWLCDIPWTCMKSLETFSVVYPHLAEPYKIRSYIDHTRGVDLHVERLTVSAPLYKQDPESFPWMEPPFPVTHPGQKRIHSDGISVEVTNCREHFWRFHYTWDKLWACGITDGAGGQRVL
;
A
#
# COMPACT_ATOMS: atom_id res chain seq x y z
N MET A 1 -6.63 54.40 11.83
CA MET A 1 -7.02 53.40 10.82
C MET A 1 -5.71 52.84 10.29
N GLU A 2 -5.20 51.77 10.89
CA GLU A 2 -3.93 51.16 10.46
C GLU A 2 -4.13 50.46 9.10
N PRO A 3 -3.24 50.68 8.12
CA PRO A 3 -3.30 49.94 6.88
C PRO A 3 -2.96 48.47 7.16
N ALA A 4 -3.92 47.58 6.91
CA ALA A 4 -3.66 46.15 6.91
C ALA A 4 -2.56 45.85 5.88
N ILE A 5 -1.37 45.48 6.36
CA ILE A 5 -0.25 45.06 5.52
C ILE A 5 -0.69 43.77 4.81
N ARG A 6 -1.16 43.89 3.57
CA ARG A 6 -1.40 42.75 2.69
C ARG A 6 -0.07 42.36 2.06
N SER A 7 0.65 41.41 2.65
CA SER A 7 1.78 40.78 1.97
C SER A 7 1.24 40.01 0.77
N ARG A 8 1.72 40.29 -0.45
CA ARG A 8 1.34 39.49 -1.62
C ARG A 8 2.27 38.29 -1.70
N PHE A 9 1.71 37.14 -2.09
CA PHE A 9 2.52 35.94 -2.35
C PHE A 9 3.58 36.18 -3.44
N SER A 10 3.33 37.14 -4.35
CA SER A 10 4.29 37.61 -5.36
C SER A 10 5.56 38.25 -4.80
N ASP A 11 5.53 38.67 -3.54
CA ASP A 11 6.64 39.39 -2.92
C ASP A 11 7.60 38.43 -2.19
N LEU A 12 7.26 37.13 -2.17
CA LEU A 12 8.12 36.09 -1.61
C LEU A 12 9.26 35.74 -2.58
N PRO A 13 10.49 35.49 -2.08
CA PRO A 13 11.53 34.85 -2.87
C PRO A 13 11.02 33.53 -3.46
N LEU A 14 11.42 33.24 -4.70
CA LEU A 14 10.95 32.05 -5.43
C LEU A 14 11.20 30.77 -4.64
N GLU A 15 12.35 30.67 -3.98
CA GLU A 15 12.73 29.52 -3.16
C GLU A 15 11.75 29.29 -2.00
N ILE A 16 11.30 30.36 -1.36
CA ILE A 16 10.34 30.30 -0.26
C ILE A 16 8.95 29.92 -0.81
N ALA A 17 8.53 30.51 -1.92
CA ALA A 17 7.28 30.14 -2.58
C ALA A 17 7.26 28.66 -2.99
N LEU A 18 8.36 28.15 -3.56
CA LEU A 18 8.51 26.75 -3.93
C LEU A 18 8.51 25.83 -2.70
N ASN A 19 9.15 26.21 -1.60
CA ASN A 19 9.12 25.44 -0.36
C ASN A 19 7.72 25.36 0.24
N ILE A 20 6.98 26.49 0.26
CA ILE A 20 5.58 26.51 0.70
C ILE A 20 4.73 25.59 -0.18
N LEU A 21 4.89 25.68 -1.50
CA LEU A 21 4.16 24.84 -2.44
C LEU A 21 4.50 23.37 -2.23
N ASN A 22 5.79 23.01 -2.14
CA ASN A 22 6.26 21.65 -1.92
C ASN A 22 5.66 21.03 -0.65
N TYR A 23 5.59 21.80 0.44
CA TYR A 23 4.98 21.35 1.68
C TYR A 23 3.46 21.21 1.56
N ALA A 24 2.80 22.17 0.89
CA ALA A 24 1.34 22.19 0.75
C ALA A 24 0.79 21.14 -0.23
N VAL A 25 1.59 20.71 -1.22
CA VAL A 25 1.17 19.69 -2.20
C VAL A 25 1.37 18.26 -1.70
N GLU A 26 2.09 18.07 -0.60
CA GLU A 26 2.34 16.73 -0.07
C GLU A 26 1.04 16.15 0.53
N PRO A 27 0.54 15.01 0.02
CA PRO A 27 -0.70 14.46 0.52
C PRO A 27 -0.58 14.12 2.01
N THR A 28 -1.53 14.62 2.81
CA THR A 28 -1.51 14.41 4.26
C THR A 28 -2.33 13.17 4.61
N PHE A 29 -1.65 12.04 4.79
CA PHE A 29 -2.25 10.79 5.24
C PHE A 29 -2.44 10.75 6.78
N SER A 30 -2.94 11.85 7.36
CA SER A 30 -3.13 11.97 8.82
C SER A 30 -4.15 10.95 9.33
N GLN A 31 -3.87 10.41 10.51
CA GLN A 31 -4.73 9.50 11.27
C GLN A 31 -5.48 10.23 12.40
N GLU A 32 -5.34 11.55 12.51
CA GLU A 32 -6.09 12.33 13.51
C GLU A 32 -7.59 12.39 13.16
N GLU A 33 -8.44 12.30 14.19
CA GLU A 33 -9.92 12.24 14.15
C GLU A 33 -10.60 13.21 13.15
N LYS A 34 -10.03 14.40 12.93
CA LYS A 34 -10.63 15.44 12.08
C LYS A 34 -10.43 15.21 10.57
N TYR A 35 -9.59 14.25 10.20
CA TYR A 35 -9.09 14.08 8.84
C TYR A 35 -9.51 12.76 8.19
N ASP A 36 -10.29 11.91 8.87
CA ASP A 36 -10.63 10.59 8.33
C ASP A 36 -11.51 10.64 7.07
N ASP A 37 -12.32 11.70 6.93
CA ASP A 37 -13.16 11.96 5.76
C ASP A 37 -12.53 12.94 4.74
N GLN A 38 -11.36 13.52 5.03
CA GLN A 38 -10.76 14.49 4.14
C GLN A 38 -9.95 13.78 3.05
N ASN A 39 -10.24 14.12 1.79
CA ASN A 39 -9.45 13.70 0.65
C ASN A 39 -7.99 14.18 0.86
N PRO A 40 -7.00 13.28 1.03
CA PRO A 40 -5.61 13.65 1.33
C PRO A 40 -4.97 14.47 0.21
N TYR A 41 -5.58 14.48 -0.97
CA TYR A 41 -5.14 15.18 -2.17
C TYR A 41 -5.79 16.55 -2.36
N ALA A 42 -6.75 16.95 -1.51
CA ALA A 42 -7.58 18.14 -1.74
C ALA A 42 -6.75 19.43 -1.93
N THR A 43 -5.75 19.65 -1.07
CA THR A 43 -4.88 20.84 -1.14
C THR A 43 -4.07 20.85 -2.43
N ALA A 44 -3.41 19.74 -2.77
CA ALA A 44 -2.62 19.61 -3.98
C ALA A 44 -3.48 19.80 -5.25
N LEU A 45 -4.66 19.18 -5.30
CA LEU A 45 -5.61 19.37 -6.40
C LEU A 45 -6.06 20.83 -6.53
N SER A 46 -6.30 21.52 -5.41
CA SER A 46 -6.64 22.95 -5.43
C SER A 46 -5.48 23.80 -5.94
N LEU A 47 -4.25 23.47 -5.56
CA LEU A 47 -3.05 24.17 -6.04
C LEU A 47 -2.84 24.01 -7.56
N CYS A 48 -3.15 22.84 -8.12
CA CYS A 48 -3.13 22.62 -9.57
C CYS A 48 -4.05 23.58 -10.36
N LEU A 49 -5.04 24.19 -9.71
CA LEU A 49 -5.97 25.15 -10.33
C LEU A 49 -5.47 26.60 -10.28
N VAL A 50 -4.44 26.91 -9.49
CA VAL A 50 -3.95 28.29 -9.27
C VAL A 50 -3.27 28.85 -10.52
N SER A 51 -2.36 28.09 -11.13
CA SER A 51 -1.68 28.49 -12.36
C SER A 51 -1.05 27.30 -13.08
N ARG A 52 -0.68 27.49 -14.36
CA ARG A 52 0.06 26.48 -15.14
C ARG A 52 1.39 26.10 -14.50
N LEU A 53 2.09 27.06 -13.89
CA LEU A 53 3.38 26.80 -13.24
C LEU A 53 3.20 25.91 -12.01
N VAL A 54 2.22 26.25 -11.15
CA VAL A 54 1.89 25.43 -9.96
C VAL A 54 1.48 24.03 -10.38
N ARG A 55 0.63 23.92 -11.42
CA ARG A 55 0.22 22.63 -11.99
C ARG A 55 1.39 21.77 -12.50
N ARG A 56 2.52 22.35 -12.92
CA ARG A 56 3.69 21.57 -13.38
C ARG A 56 4.52 21.01 -12.22
N ILE A 57 4.52 21.68 -11.07
CA ILE A 57 5.33 21.27 -9.90
C ILE A 57 4.56 20.41 -8.91
N THR A 58 3.23 20.46 -8.91
CA THR A 58 2.39 19.67 -8.00
C THR A 58 2.35 18.16 -8.30
N PRO A 59 2.19 17.70 -9.56
CA PRO A 59 2.01 16.27 -9.87
C PRO A 59 3.12 15.36 -9.35
N PRO A 60 4.43 15.71 -9.44
CA PRO A 60 5.49 14.87 -8.86
C PRO A 60 5.29 14.55 -7.38
N LYS A 61 4.78 15.49 -6.59
CA LYS A 61 4.53 15.31 -5.15
C LYS A 61 3.20 14.64 -4.89
N LEU A 62 2.14 15.09 -5.57
CA LEU A 62 0.80 14.54 -5.48
C LEU A 62 0.77 13.04 -5.82
N LEU A 63 1.45 12.66 -6.91
CA LEU A 63 1.41 11.30 -7.47
C LEU A 63 2.46 10.38 -6.86
N HIS A 64 3.37 10.89 -6.03
CA HIS A 64 4.38 10.06 -5.37
C HIS A 64 3.72 8.90 -4.59
N THR A 65 2.60 9.17 -3.92
CA THR A 65 1.84 8.17 -3.17
C THR A 65 0.36 8.28 -3.47
N ILE A 66 -0.18 7.29 -4.17
CA ILE A 66 -1.57 7.21 -4.61
C ILE A 66 -2.31 6.19 -3.75
N SER A 67 -3.46 6.57 -3.20
CA SER A 67 -4.38 5.68 -2.47
C SER A 67 -5.76 5.74 -3.11
N LEU A 68 -6.14 4.64 -3.75
CA LEU A 68 -7.43 4.44 -4.43
C LEU A 68 -8.25 3.45 -3.61
N ARG A 69 -8.75 3.92 -2.46
CA ARG A 69 -9.54 3.08 -1.55
C ARG A 69 -10.86 2.63 -2.17
N ARG A 70 -11.57 3.55 -2.82
CA ARG A 70 -12.94 3.33 -3.29
C ARG A 70 -12.94 3.07 -4.79
N SER A 71 -13.89 2.26 -5.24
CA SER A 71 -14.19 2.08 -6.66
C SER A 71 -14.35 3.40 -7.43
N ASP A 72 -14.99 4.41 -6.84
CA ASP A 72 -15.09 5.75 -7.44
C ASP A 72 -13.72 6.42 -7.64
N SER A 73 -12.81 6.26 -6.68
CA SER A 73 -11.43 6.77 -6.79
C SER A 73 -10.66 6.05 -7.91
N VAL A 74 -10.85 4.74 -8.04
CA VAL A 74 -10.29 3.93 -9.14
C VAL A 74 -10.77 4.46 -10.49
N ARG A 75 -12.08 4.67 -10.66
CA ARG A 75 -12.67 5.23 -11.89
C ARG A 75 -12.17 6.62 -12.21
N MET A 76 -12.15 7.52 -11.21
CA MET A 76 -11.65 8.89 -11.40
C MET A 76 -10.18 8.90 -11.84
N PHE A 77 -9.35 8.05 -11.24
CA PHE A 77 -7.93 7.99 -11.59
C PHE A 77 -7.70 7.35 -12.97
N ALA A 78 -8.45 6.31 -13.33
CA ALA A 78 -8.44 5.75 -14.68
C ALA A 78 -8.84 6.78 -15.74
N ASN A 79 -9.90 7.55 -15.50
CA ASN A 79 -10.29 8.67 -16.37
C ASN A 79 -9.20 9.73 -16.49
N ALA A 80 -8.52 10.07 -15.39
CA ALA A 80 -7.40 11.00 -15.43
C ALA A 80 -6.25 10.47 -16.31
N LEU A 81 -5.95 9.17 -16.30
CA LEU A 81 -4.95 8.57 -17.20
C LEU A 81 -5.38 8.60 -18.67
N LEU A 82 -6.66 8.34 -18.96
CA LEU A 82 -7.19 8.48 -20.32
C LEU A 82 -7.06 9.93 -20.82
N MET A 83 -7.34 10.91 -19.97
CA MET A 83 -7.11 12.31 -20.30
C MET A 83 -5.63 12.63 -20.55
N GLN A 84 -4.71 12.08 -19.74
CA GLN A 84 -3.28 12.25 -19.97
C GLN A 84 -2.83 11.63 -21.30
N LYS A 85 -3.39 10.48 -21.69
CA LYS A 85 -3.13 9.89 -22.99
C LYS A 85 -3.57 10.81 -24.14
N ALA A 86 -4.79 11.36 -24.06
CA ALA A 86 -5.26 12.33 -25.05
C ALA A 86 -4.36 13.58 -25.11
N TYR A 87 -3.95 14.11 -23.95
CA TYR A 87 -3.02 15.23 -23.90
C TYR A 87 -1.65 14.90 -24.53
N ALA A 88 -1.16 13.68 -24.38
CA ALA A 88 0.07 13.24 -25.03
C ALA A 88 -0.06 13.25 -26.57
N GLU A 89 -1.17 12.72 -27.08
CA GLU A 89 -1.47 12.63 -28.52
C GLU A 89 -1.62 14.03 -29.14
N GLU A 90 -2.26 14.95 -28.42
CA GLU A 90 -2.43 16.36 -28.83
C GLU A 90 -1.18 17.23 -28.60
N LYS A 91 -0.11 16.68 -28.00
CA LYS A 91 1.09 17.43 -27.57
C LYS A 91 0.73 18.63 -26.67
N SER A 92 -0.29 18.45 -25.83
CA SER A 92 -0.78 19.48 -24.92
C SER A 92 0.26 19.79 -23.84
N ASP A 93 0.42 21.08 -23.52
CA ASP A 93 1.23 21.56 -22.39
C ASP A 93 0.76 21.05 -21.02
N LEU A 94 -0.42 20.43 -20.97
CA LEU A 94 -1.04 19.83 -19.79
C LEU A 94 -0.68 18.35 -19.60
N PHE A 95 -0.02 17.74 -20.59
CA PHE A 95 0.46 16.38 -20.51
C PHE A 95 1.48 16.24 -19.38
N PHE A 96 1.33 15.18 -18.60
CA PHE A 96 2.26 14.78 -17.57
C PHE A 96 2.29 13.25 -17.52
N ASP A 97 3.49 12.66 -17.62
CA ASP A 97 3.65 11.21 -17.56
C ASP A 97 3.62 10.72 -16.11
N TYR A 98 2.49 10.15 -15.71
CA TYR A 98 2.28 9.66 -14.34
C TYR A 98 3.22 8.50 -14.03
N THR A 99 3.57 7.66 -15.00
CA THR A 99 4.43 6.48 -14.78
C THR A 99 5.84 6.85 -14.34
N SER A 100 6.29 8.08 -14.61
CA SER A 100 7.62 8.55 -14.27
C SER A 100 7.80 8.93 -12.79
N VAL A 101 6.71 9.24 -12.07
CA VAL A 101 6.77 9.81 -10.71
C VAL A 101 6.12 8.96 -9.64
N VAL A 102 5.22 8.06 -10.00
CA VAL A 102 4.50 7.22 -9.02
C VAL A 102 5.49 6.29 -8.31
N GLN A 103 5.58 6.39 -6.98
CA GLN A 103 6.45 5.56 -6.16
C GLN A 103 5.68 4.51 -5.37
N LYS A 104 4.53 4.90 -4.81
CA LYS A 104 3.68 4.07 -3.99
C LYS A 104 2.25 4.14 -4.55
N MET A 105 1.62 3.01 -4.82
CA MET A 105 0.21 2.94 -5.19
C MET A 105 -0.55 1.91 -4.34
N TRP A 106 -1.71 2.30 -3.81
CA TRP A 106 -2.66 1.44 -3.13
C TRP A 106 -3.96 1.35 -3.92
N ILE A 107 -4.48 0.13 -4.13
CA ILE A 107 -5.81 -0.12 -4.72
C ILE A 107 -6.62 -1.03 -3.82
N GLY A 108 -7.85 -0.59 -3.50
CA GLY A 108 -8.90 -1.42 -2.91
C GLY A 108 -9.38 -0.96 -1.54
N ALA A 109 -10.59 -1.41 -1.18
CA ALA A 109 -11.29 -1.08 0.05
C ALA A 109 -11.50 -2.33 0.91
N SER A 110 -11.35 -2.14 2.23
CA SER A 110 -11.61 -3.16 3.26
C SER A 110 -13.08 -3.62 3.35
N ALA A 111 -14.02 -2.95 2.66
CA ALA A 111 -15.47 -3.19 2.81
C ALA A 111 -16.25 -3.37 1.50
N GLU A 112 -15.62 -3.38 0.33
CA GLU A 112 -16.33 -3.59 -0.94
C GLU A 112 -16.54 -5.10 -1.21
N SER A 113 -17.76 -5.50 -1.58
CA SER A 113 -18.05 -6.89 -1.96
C SER A 113 -17.33 -7.25 -3.26
N GLU A 114 -16.84 -8.50 -3.36
CA GLU A 114 -16.20 -9.08 -4.55
C GLU A 114 -17.00 -8.83 -5.85
N ILE A 115 -18.33 -8.79 -5.78
CA ILE A 115 -19.22 -8.57 -6.93
C ILE A 115 -18.95 -7.20 -7.59
N PHE A 116 -18.70 -6.16 -6.79
CA PHE A 116 -18.48 -4.80 -7.32
C PHE A 116 -17.08 -4.60 -7.91
N VAL A 117 -16.13 -5.49 -7.58
CA VAL A 117 -14.75 -5.38 -8.04
C VAL A 117 -14.65 -5.76 -9.52
N TYR A 118 -15.39 -6.77 -9.97
CA TYR A 118 -15.37 -7.21 -11.39
C TYR A 118 -15.86 -6.13 -12.36
N ASP A 119 -16.75 -5.23 -11.92
CA ASP A 119 -17.21 -4.10 -12.72
C ASP A 119 -16.09 -3.07 -13.02
N LEU A 120 -14.95 -3.15 -12.34
CA LEU A 120 -13.80 -2.27 -12.52
C LEU A 120 -12.73 -2.84 -13.48
N ALA A 121 -12.96 -3.99 -14.11
CA ALA A 121 -11.97 -4.60 -15.00
C ALA A 121 -11.48 -3.66 -16.13
N PRO A 122 -12.33 -2.83 -16.78
CA PRO A 122 -11.87 -1.85 -17.77
C PRO A 122 -10.92 -0.81 -17.17
N GLU A 123 -11.26 -0.27 -16.00
CA GLU A 123 -10.47 0.74 -15.30
C GLU A 123 -9.15 0.18 -14.82
N ILE A 124 -9.13 -1.03 -14.25
CA ILE A 124 -7.90 -1.71 -13.84
C ILE A 124 -6.98 -1.94 -15.03
N SER A 125 -7.53 -2.28 -16.21
CA SER A 125 -6.75 -2.43 -17.44
C SER A 125 -6.08 -1.12 -17.87
N VAL A 126 -6.77 0.03 -17.71
CA VAL A 126 -6.18 1.36 -17.94
C VAL A 126 -5.07 1.70 -16.94
N LEU A 127 -5.17 1.20 -15.71
CA LEU A 127 -4.22 1.47 -14.63
C LEU A 127 -2.92 0.68 -14.72
N VAL A 128 -2.89 -0.44 -15.45
CA VAL A 128 -1.74 -1.34 -15.58
C VAL A 128 -0.40 -0.61 -15.79
N PRO A 129 -0.25 0.36 -16.71
CA PRO A 129 1.03 1.01 -16.93
C PRO A 129 1.56 1.72 -15.68
N VAL A 130 0.69 2.35 -14.90
CA VAL A 130 1.06 3.06 -13.67
C VAL A 130 1.29 2.09 -12.52
N LEU A 131 0.47 1.04 -12.43
CA LEU A 131 0.65 -0.02 -11.44
C LEU A 131 2.01 -0.69 -11.55
N LEU A 132 2.41 -1.04 -12.78
CA LEU A 132 3.70 -1.65 -13.06
C LEU A 132 4.87 -0.67 -12.91
N ALA A 133 4.62 0.64 -13.02
CA ALA A 133 5.65 1.64 -12.82
C ALA A 133 5.96 1.90 -11.33
N ALA A 134 5.00 1.65 -10.44
CA ALA A 134 5.13 1.86 -9.00
C ALA A 134 6.07 0.80 -8.36
N PRO A 135 7.19 1.22 -7.73
CA PRO A 135 8.06 0.31 -6.98
C PRO A 135 7.39 -0.37 -5.78
N ALA A 136 6.47 0.32 -5.10
CA ALA A 136 5.67 -0.28 -4.03
C ALA A 136 4.19 -0.25 -4.40
N LEU A 137 3.58 -1.43 -4.45
CA LEU A 137 2.19 -1.61 -4.83
C LEU A 137 1.46 -2.34 -3.70
N ALA A 138 0.39 -1.76 -3.19
CA ALA A 138 -0.53 -2.39 -2.27
C ALA A 138 -1.87 -2.67 -2.94
N ILE A 139 -2.38 -3.87 -2.77
CA ILE A 139 -3.60 -4.33 -3.43
C ILE A 139 -4.45 -5.09 -2.42
N ASP A 140 -5.72 -4.73 -2.34
CA ASP A 140 -6.71 -5.59 -1.72
C ASP A 140 -6.84 -6.90 -2.50
N CYS A 141 -6.89 -8.02 -1.80
CA CYS A 141 -6.86 -9.34 -2.40
C CYS A 141 -7.93 -9.56 -3.49
N TYR A 142 -9.10 -8.92 -3.43
CA TYR A 142 -10.13 -9.02 -4.46
C TYR A 142 -9.70 -8.38 -5.79
N TYR A 143 -8.88 -7.33 -5.75
CA TYR A 143 -8.35 -6.65 -6.94
C TYR A 143 -7.15 -7.38 -7.56
N LEU A 144 -6.45 -8.22 -6.80
CA LEU A 144 -5.23 -8.89 -7.26
C LEU A 144 -5.46 -9.73 -8.52
N LYS A 145 -6.57 -10.47 -8.57
CA LYS A 145 -6.91 -11.31 -9.73
C LYS A 145 -7.10 -10.46 -11.00
N LEU A 146 -7.79 -9.33 -10.90
CA LEU A 146 -7.98 -8.41 -12.02
C LEU A 146 -6.66 -7.80 -12.48
N VAL A 147 -5.83 -7.35 -11.54
CA VAL A 147 -4.51 -6.78 -11.87
C VAL A 147 -3.64 -7.81 -12.58
N VAL A 148 -3.56 -9.03 -12.06
CA VAL A 148 -2.80 -10.10 -12.72
C VAL A 148 -3.34 -10.35 -14.12
N GLN A 149 -4.66 -10.53 -14.27
CA GLN A 149 -5.26 -10.79 -15.58
C GLN A 149 -4.99 -9.66 -16.57
N SER A 150 -5.21 -8.40 -16.18
CA SER A 150 -4.95 -7.23 -17.04
C SER A 150 -3.49 -7.10 -17.43
N VAL A 151 -2.55 -7.46 -16.55
CA VAL A 151 -1.11 -7.45 -16.85
C VAL A 151 -0.75 -8.56 -17.84
N GLU A 152 -1.28 -9.77 -17.67
CA GLU A 152 -1.03 -10.88 -18.60
C GLU A 152 -1.65 -10.61 -19.98
N ASP A 153 -2.85 -10.03 -20.03
CA ASP A 153 -3.53 -9.66 -21.28
C ASP A 153 -2.73 -8.57 -22.02
N ALA A 154 -2.26 -7.55 -21.30
CA ALA A 154 -1.42 -6.49 -21.87
C ALA A 154 -0.06 -7.02 -22.36
N SER A 155 0.53 -7.99 -21.66
CA SER A 155 1.78 -8.62 -22.06
C SER A 155 1.60 -9.50 -23.31
N SER A 156 0.50 -10.25 -23.38
CA SER A 156 0.16 -11.10 -24.51
C SER A 156 -0.10 -10.29 -25.78
N SER A 157 -0.73 -9.11 -25.68
CA SER A 157 -0.95 -8.23 -26.83
C SER A 157 0.31 -7.63 -27.47
N ARG A 158 1.44 -7.61 -26.73
CA ARG A 158 2.70 -7.05 -27.20
C ARG A 158 3.58 -8.06 -27.91
N ALA A 159 3.29 -9.35 -27.77
CA ALA A 159 4.00 -10.39 -28.51
C ALA A 159 3.47 -10.41 -29.95
N ASP A 160 4.23 -9.83 -30.88
CA ASP A 160 4.00 -10.08 -32.30
C ASP A 160 4.22 -11.58 -32.54
N PRO A 161 3.19 -12.35 -32.97
CA PRO A 161 3.31 -13.79 -33.15
C PRO A 161 4.31 -14.18 -34.26
N ASN A 162 4.77 -13.22 -35.08
CA ASN A 162 5.67 -13.48 -36.20
C ASN A 162 7.14 -13.19 -35.90
N VAL A 163 7.48 -12.70 -34.71
CA VAL A 163 8.87 -12.43 -34.34
C VAL A 163 9.22 -13.22 -33.09
N ASP A 164 10.16 -14.16 -33.24
CA ASP A 164 10.72 -14.97 -32.15
C ASP A 164 11.58 -14.08 -31.24
N HIS A 165 10.90 -13.26 -30.46
CA HIS A 165 11.49 -12.57 -29.33
C HIS A 165 11.46 -13.59 -28.19
N GLY A 166 12.62 -14.15 -27.84
CA GLY A 166 12.79 -14.87 -26.58
C GLY A 166 12.18 -14.10 -25.39
N PRO A 167 11.97 -14.74 -24.23
CA PRO A 167 11.14 -14.21 -23.15
C PRO A 167 11.45 -12.73 -22.86
N SER A 168 10.52 -11.85 -23.28
CA SER A 168 10.66 -10.41 -23.12
C SER A 168 10.71 -10.09 -21.62
N PRO A 169 11.68 -9.29 -21.15
CA PRO A 169 11.78 -8.97 -19.74
C PRO A 169 10.51 -8.27 -19.28
N PHE A 170 9.96 -8.72 -18.16
CA PHE A 170 8.80 -8.07 -17.55
C PHE A 170 9.11 -6.59 -17.30
N PRO A 171 8.34 -5.65 -17.86
CA PRO A 171 8.68 -4.23 -17.80
C PRO A 171 8.37 -3.56 -16.45
N GLY A 172 7.80 -4.29 -15.49
CA GLY A 172 7.40 -3.74 -14.21
C GLY A 172 8.59 -3.41 -13.30
N LYS A 173 8.50 -2.28 -12.62
CA LYS A 173 9.45 -1.80 -11.59
C LYS A 173 9.02 -2.18 -10.18
N THR A 174 7.89 -2.86 -10.02
CA THR A 174 7.35 -3.23 -8.71
C THR A 174 8.30 -4.16 -7.95
N GLN A 175 8.87 -3.65 -6.86
CA GLN A 175 9.77 -4.37 -5.97
C GLN A 175 9.06 -4.89 -4.73
N SER A 176 8.01 -4.21 -4.27
CA SER A 176 7.23 -4.66 -3.13
C SER A 176 5.76 -4.76 -3.50
N LEU A 177 5.19 -5.94 -3.30
CA LEU A 177 3.75 -6.17 -3.36
C LEU A 177 3.23 -6.32 -1.93
N THR A 178 2.30 -5.46 -1.54
CA THR A 178 1.58 -5.54 -0.28
C THR A 178 0.18 -6.06 -0.57
N ILE A 179 -0.26 -7.09 0.13
CA ILE A 179 -1.58 -7.68 -0.04
C ILE A 179 -2.35 -7.54 1.26
N MET A 180 -3.52 -6.90 1.18
CA MET A 180 -4.49 -6.89 2.26
C MET A 180 -5.52 -7.98 1.99
N GLY A 181 -5.86 -8.78 2.99
CA GLY A 181 -6.92 -9.77 2.85
C GLY A 181 -7.50 -10.27 4.17
N HIS A 182 -8.64 -10.94 4.07
CA HIS A 182 -9.33 -11.56 5.20
C HIS A 182 -8.85 -12.99 5.41
N THR A 183 -8.97 -13.54 6.62
CA THR A 183 -8.59 -14.93 6.96
C THR A 183 -9.19 -16.01 6.06
N THR A 184 -10.26 -15.72 5.33
CA THR A 184 -10.89 -16.61 4.34
C THR A 184 -10.40 -16.39 2.90
N SER A 185 -9.50 -15.45 2.66
CA SER A 185 -8.95 -15.08 1.34
C SER A 185 -7.95 -16.09 0.77
N HIS A 186 -7.74 -17.24 1.42
CA HIS A 186 -6.87 -18.33 0.97
C HIS A 186 -7.16 -18.83 -0.45
N MET A 187 -8.41 -18.65 -0.93
CA MET A 187 -8.80 -19.03 -2.29
C MET A 187 -8.28 -18.08 -3.39
N ILE A 188 -7.78 -16.90 -3.04
CA ILE A 188 -7.48 -15.86 -4.05
C ILE A 188 -6.26 -16.24 -4.89
N PHE A 189 -5.21 -16.78 -4.26
CA PHE A 189 -4.05 -17.27 -5.01
C PHE A 189 -4.33 -18.56 -5.78
N GLN A 190 -5.27 -19.39 -5.32
CA GLN A 190 -5.66 -20.62 -6.01
C GLN A 190 -6.25 -20.35 -7.40
N ASN A 191 -6.89 -19.19 -7.57
CA ASN A 191 -7.51 -18.77 -8.82
C ASN A 191 -6.55 -18.04 -9.78
N ILE A 192 -5.34 -17.70 -9.32
CA ILE A 192 -4.34 -17.05 -10.17
C ILE A 192 -3.67 -18.13 -11.03
N ARG A 193 -3.65 -17.92 -12.34
CA ARG A 193 -3.06 -18.86 -13.30
C ARG A 193 -1.62 -19.17 -12.90
N LYS A 194 -1.28 -20.46 -12.89
CA LYS A 194 0.11 -20.91 -12.76
C LYS A 194 0.95 -20.23 -13.83
N GLY A 195 2.04 -19.59 -13.42
CA GLY A 195 2.96 -18.92 -14.33
C GLY A 195 2.68 -17.45 -14.61
N SER A 196 1.97 -16.73 -13.73
CA SER A 196 1.90 -15.27 -13.83
C SER A 196 3.30 -14.65 -13.84
N ILE A 197 3.58 -13.87 -14.88
CA ILE A 197 4.85 -13.17 -15.07
C ILE A 197 4.97 -12.04 -14.03
N PHE A 198 3.86 -11.36 -13.74
CA PHE A 198 3.82 -10.31 -12.72
C PHE A 198 4.23 -10.86 -11.36
N LEU A 199 3.56 -11.90 -10.86
CA LEU A 199 3.90 -12.48 -9.55
C LEU A 199 5.30 -13.09 -9.54
N ALA A 200 5.76 -13.66 -10.66
CA ALA A 200 7.11 -14.18 -10.78
C ALA A 200 8.20 -13.13 -10.64
N SER A 201 7.89 -11.86 -10.96
CA SER A 201 8.83 -10.74 -10.89
C SER A 201 8.96 -10.11 -9.50
N ILE A 202 8.04 -10.39 -8.57
CA ILE A 202 8.00 -9.72 -7.26
C ILE A 202 9.08 -10.28 -6.31
N PRO A 203 10.02 -9.45 -5.80
CA PRO A 203 11.03 -9.89 -4.85
C PRO A 203 10.57 -9.78 -3.39
N HIS A 204 9.68 -8.85 -3.04
CA HIS A 204 9.23 -8.65 -1.67
C HIS A 204 7.72 -8.69 -1.56
N LEU A 205 7.20 -9.63 -0.77
CA LEU A 205 5.76 -9.76 -0.48
C LEU A 205 5.49 -9.32 0.95
N ILE A 206 4.55 -8.40 1.15
CA ILE A 206 4.08 -7.95 2.47
C ILE A 206 2.62 -8.34 2.58
N TYR A 207 2.26 -8.96 3.70
CA TYR A 207 0.89 -9.33 4.00
C TYR A 207 0.37 -8.46 5.14
N LEU A 208 -0.72 -7.76 4.89
CA LEU A 208 -1.45 -6.97 5.88
C LEU A 208 -2.65 -7.78 6.33
N ILE A 209 -2.65 -8.15 7.61
CA ILE A 209 -3.73 -8.92 8.19
C ILE A 209 -4.94 -7.99 8.32
N ASP A 210 -6.04 -8.32 7.65
CA ASP A 210 -7.30 -7.71 8.01
C ASP A 210 -7.73 -8.21 9.39
N LEU A 211 -7.96 -7.26 10.30
CA LEU A 211 -8.50 -7.54 11.61
C LEU A 211 -9.96 -7.10 11.60
N PRO A 212 -10.91 -8.03 11.38
CA PRO A 212 -12.31 -7.70 11.55
C PRO A 212 -12.49 -7.17 12.98
N MET A 213 -12.76 -5.88 13.10
CA MET A 213 -12.78 -5.16 14.39
C MET A 213 -13.94 -5.59 15.30
N ASP A 214 -14.95 -6.23 14.71
CA ASP A 214 -16.05 -6.89 15.41
C ASP A 214 -15.74 -8.34 15.79
N SER A 215 -14.60 -8.87 15.37
CA SER A 215 -14.20 -10.22 15.75
C SER A 215 -13.76 -10.27 17.19
N ASP A 216 -14.06 -11.41 17.82
CA ASP A 216 -13.54 -11.77 19.13
C ASP A 216 -12.01 -11.65 19.17
N ILE A 217 -11.31 -11.80 18.02
CA ILE A 217 -9.87 -11.66 17.87
C ILE A 217 -9.39 -10.26 18.24
N PHE A 218 -9.97 -9.18 17.68
CA PHE A 218 -9.55 -7.82 18.05
C PHE A 218 -9.86 -7.55 19.53
N ARG A 219 -11.01 -8.02 20.01
CA ARG A 219 -11.38 -7.92 21.42
C ARG A 219 -10.39 -8.65 22.33
N ASP A 220 -9.90 -9.81 21.92
CA ASP A 220 -8.97 -10.61 22.69
C ASP A 220 -7.56 -10.01 22.66
N ILE A 221 -7.08 -9.51 21.50
CA ILE A 221 -5.89 -8.65 21.40
C ILE A 221 -6.04 -7.49 22.38
N SER A 222 -7.17 -6.79 22.34
CA SER A 222 -7.45 -5.60 23.14
C SER A 222 -7.51 -5.87 24.66
N ARG A 223 -7.78 -7.12 25.05
CA ARG A 223 -7.84 -7.55 26.46
C ARG A 223 -6.47 -8.02 26.97
N GLY A 224 -5.43 -7.97 26.14
CA GLY A 224 -4.14 -8.57 26.45
C GLY A 224 -4.24 -10.09 26.63
N LEU A 225 -5.31 -10.72 26.15
CA LEU A 225 -5.37 -12.16 26.08
C LEU A 225 -4.33 -12.57 25.05
N LYS A 226 -3.38 -13.43 25.47
CA LYS A 226 -2.47 -14.08 24.53
C LYS A 226 -3.35 -14.78 23.52
N LEU A 227 -3.40 -14.26 22.29
CA LEU A 227 -3.95 -15.00 21.16
C LEU A 227 -3.16 -16.29 21.10
N THR A 228 -3.77 -17.37 21.57
CA THR A 228 -3.07 -18.64 21.81
C THR A 228 -2.56 -19.29 20.53
N SER A 229 -2.89 -18.74 19.36
CA SER A 229 -2.30 -19.17 18.09
C SER A 229 -2.81 -18.29 16.94
N PHE A 230 -2.12 -17.19 16.64
CA PHE A 230 -2.21 -16.66 15.28
C PHE A 230 -1.45 -17.63 14.39
N LEU A 231 -2.18 -18.49 13.68
CA LEU A 231 -1.58 -19.48 12.80
C LEU A 231 -1.06 -18.74 11.56
N LEU A 232 0.24 -18.43 11.52
CA LEU A 232 0.92 -17.96 10.31
C LEU A 232 0.92 -19.03 9.21
N ARG A 233 0.80 -20.30 9.61
CA ARG A 233 0.93 -21.46 8.73
C ARG A 233 -0.11 -21.53 7.61
N PRO A 234 -1.43 -21.42 7.85
CA PRO A 234 -2.44 -21.38 6.78
C PRO A 234 -2.07 -20.41 5.66
N TRP A 235 -1.67 -19.19 6.02
CA TRP A 235 -1.30 -18.16 5.05
C TRP A 235 -0.07 -18.49 4.22
N LEU A 236 0.98 -19.01 4.85
CA LEU A 236 2.21 -19.39 4.16
C LEU A 236 1.96 -20.56 3.20
N CYS A 237 1.02 -21.45 3.52
CA CYS A 237 0.59 -22.52 2.62
C CYS A 237 -0.16 -21.97 1.39
N ASP A 238 -0.78 -20.79 1.48
CA ASP A 238 -1.53 -20.19 0.38
C ASP A 238 -0.68 -19.36 -0.57
N ILE A 239 0.55 -19.01 -0.18
CA ILE A 239 1.47 -18.31 -1.08
C ILE A 239 1.73 -19.23 -2.29
N PRO A 240 1.51 -18.75 -3.52
CA PRO A 240 1.77 -19.53 -4.71
C PRO A 240 3.28 -19.52 -4.98
N TRP A 241 4.06 -20.21 -4.13
CA TRP A 241 5.53 -20.25 -4.17
C TRP A 241 6.07 -20.61 -5.57
N THR A 242 5.34 -21.48 -6.26
CA THR A 242 5.65 -21.91 -7.64
C THR A 242 5.54 -20.78 -8.67
N CYS A 243 4.70 -19.78 -8.41
CA CYS A 243 4.52 -18.61 -9.27
C CYS A 243 5.48 -17.47 -8.92
N MET A 244 5.94 -17.35 -7.66
CA MET A 244 6.76 -16.24 -7.17
C MET A 244 8.27 -16.55 -7.23
N LYS A 245 8.80 -16.77 -8.44
CA LYS A 245 10.18 -17.22 -8.67
C LYS A 245 11.23 -16.25 -8.12
N SER A 246 11.01 -14.95 -8.22
CA SER A 246 11.96 -13.92 -7.75
C SER A 246 11.81 -13.57 -6.27
N LEU A 247 10.83 -14.14 -5.56
CA LEU A 247 10.59 -13.80 -4.15
C LEU A 247 11.81 -14.06 -3.28
N GLU A 248 12.30 -13.01 -2.63
CA GLU A 248 13.44 -12.98 -1.71
C GLU A 248 12.97 -12.88 -0.27
N THR A 249 11.94 -12.06 0.00
CA THR A 249 11.41 -11.88 1.34
C THR A 249 9.89 -11.94 1.37
N PHE A 250 9.38 -12.51 2.46
CA PHE A 250 7.97 -12.46 2.82
C PHE A 250 7.83 -11.75 4.16
N SER A 251 6.87 -10.85 4.30
CA SER A 251 6.61 -10.15 5.53
C SER A 251 5.14 -10.26 5.92
N VAL A 252 4.89 -10.31 7.23
CA VAL A 252 3.54 -10.22 7.80
C VAL A 252 3.52 -9.05 8.75
N VAL A 253 2.55 -8.17 8.58
CA VAL A 253 2.34 -7.00 9.43
C VAL A 253 1.17 -7.28 10.35
N TYR A 254 1.41 -7.13 11.65
CA TYR A 254 0.45 -7.48 12.69
C TYR A 254 0.43 -6.40 13.77
N PRO A 255 -0.74 -5.96 14.23
CA PRO A 255 -0.83 -5.01 15.32
C PRO A 255 -0.84 -5.71 16.69
N HIS A 256 -0.31 -4.98 17.66
CA HIS A 256 -0.37 -5.22 19.09
C HIS A 256 -1.00 -4.03 19.78
N LEU A 257 -1.48 -4.25 21.00
CA LEU A 257 -1.65 -3.15 21.92
C LEU A 257 -0.29 -2.67 22.43
N ALA A 258 -0.09 -1.35 22.45
CA ALA A 258 1.00 -0.79 23.23
C ALA A 258 0.75 -1.05 24.74
N GLU A 259 1.71 -1.66 25.44
CA GLU A 259 1.67 -1.72 26.91
C GLU A 259 1.80 -0.30 27.53
N PRO A 260 1.09 0.02 28.64
CA PRO A 260 0.12 -0.77 29.39
C PRO A 260 -1.27 -0.11 29.27
N TYR A 261 -1.93 -0.18 28.11
CA TYR A 261 -3.34 0.15 28.07
C TYR A 261 -4.12 -0.92 28.85
N LYS A 262 -4.41 -0.64 30.14
CA LYS A 262 -5.53 -1.26 30.85
C LYS A 262 -6.79 -0.78 30.14
N ILE A 263 -7.13 -1.43 29.03
CA ILE A 263 -8.37 -1.19 28.33
C ILE A 263 -9.48 -1.49 29.34
N ARG A 264 -10.08 -0.42 29.89
CA ARG A 264 -11.32 -0.55 30.65
C ARG A 264 -12.27 -1.32 29.75
N SER A 265 -12.96 -2.31 30.31
CA SER A 265 -13.75 -3.33 29.62
C SER A 265 -14.83 -2.83 28.64
N TYR A 266 -14.99 -1.52 28.51
CA TYR A 266 -15.72 -0.83 27.46
C TYR A 266 -14.76 0.10 26.72
N ILE A 267 -14.23 -0.37 25.58
CA ILE A 267 -13.73 0.56 24.56
C ILE A 267 -14.95 1.36 24.14
N ASP A 268 -14.99 2.63 24.54
CA ASP A 268 -15.91 3.61 24.01
C ASP A 268 -15.81 3.55 22.47
N HIS A 269 -16.90 3.17 21.80
CA HIS A 269 -16.92 2.98 20.35
C HIS A 269 -16.58 4.26 19.59
N THR A 270 -16.56 5.39 20.29
CA THR A 270 -16.19 6.71 19.77
C THR A 270 -14.75 7.11 20.13
N ARG A 271 -13.88 6.20 20.57
CA ARG A 271 -12.46 6.51 20.82
C ARG A 271 -11.52 5.56 20.08
N GLY A 272 -10.54 6.14 19.41
CA GLY A 272 -9.41 5.43 18.85
C GLY A 272 -8.53 4.80 19.93
N VAL A 273 -7.84 3.74 19.55
CA VAL A 273 -6.85 3.00 20.33
C VAL A 273 -5.50 3.15 19.62
N ASP A 274 -4.46 3.56 20.32
CA ASP A 274 -3.10 3.44 19.80
C ASP A 274 -2.74 1.95 19.68
N LEU A 275 -2.51 1.48 18.45
CA LEU A 275 -1.94 0.16 18.21
C LEU A 275 -0.46 0.34 17.87
N HIS A 276 0.32 -0.62 18.29
CA HIS A 276 1.68 -0.76 17.83
C HIS A 276 1.68 -1.77 16.70
N VAL A 277 2.22 -1.45 15.53
CA VAL A 277 2.31 -2.42 14.43
C VAL A 277 3.72 -2.95 14.34
N GLU A 278 3.84 -4.27 14.36
CA GLU A 278 5.10 -4.98 14.15
C GLU A 278 5.07 -5.68 12.78
N ARG A 279 6.24 -5.78 12.16
CA ARG A 279 6.43 -6.47 10.89
C ARG A 279 7.36 -7.66 11.10
N LEU A 280 6.87 -8.85 10.85
CA LEU A 280 7.71 -10.04 10.79
C LEU A 280 8.22 -10.19 9.36
N THR A 281 9.52 -10.42 9.14
CA THR A 281 10.08 -10.69 7.81
C THR A 281 10.82 -12.02 7.79
N VAL A 282 10.69 -12.79 6.71
CA VAL A 282 11.37 -14.07 6.53
C VAL A 282 12.00 -14.15 5.15
N SER A 283 13.12 -14.87 5.06
CA SER A 283 13.81 -15.14 3.80
C SER A 283 13.04 -16.23 3.02
N ALA A 284 12.53 -15.88 1.85
CA ALA A 284 11.72 -16.78 1.01
C ALA A 284 12.49 -17.98 0.43
N PRO A 285 13.77 -17.87 0.00
CA PRO A 285 14.53 -19.01 -0.53
C PRO A 285 14.58 -20.25 0.38
N LEU A 286 14.55 -20.04 1.70
CA LEU A 286 14.56 -21.13 2.68
C LEU A 286 13.29 -21.99 2.61
N TYR A 287 12.15 -21.38 2.29
CA TYR A 287 10.84 -22.03 2.36
C TYR A 287 10.26 -22.40 0.99
N LYS A 288 10.88 -21.95 -0.10
CA LYS A 288 10.52 -22.41 -1.46
C LYS A 288 10.71 -23.91 -1.66
N GLN A 289 11.64 -24.53 -0.93
CA GLN A 289 11.97 -25.96 -1.08
C GLN A 289 11.09 -26.87 -0.23
N ASP A 290 10.68 -26.40 0.94
CA ASP A 290 9.80 -27.12 1.85
C ASP A 290 8.89 -26.12 2.60
N PRO A 291 7.74 -25.73 2.02
CA PRO A 291 6.81 -24.82 2.67
C PRO A 291 6.25 -25.37 4.00
N GLU A 292 6.25 -26.70 4.17
CA GLU A 292 5.79 -27.35 5.40
C GLU A 292 6.83 -27.29 6.53
N SER A 293 8.10 -27.08 6.20
CA SER A 293 9.17 -26.87 7.19
C SER A 293 9.08 -25.54 7.94
N PHE A 294 8.17 -24.64 7.55
CA PHE A 294 8.03 -23.36 8.21
C PHE A 294 7.65 -23.57 9.69
N PRO A 295 8.46 -23.07 10.64
CA PRO A 295 8.23 -23.36 12.04
C PRO A 295 6.93 -22.72 12.50
N TRP A 296 6.24 -23.42 13.40
CA TRP A 296 5.12 -22.86 14.12
C TRP A 296 5.60 -21.64 14.90
N MET A 297 5.19 -20.46 14.46
CA MET A 297 5.34 -19.24 15.24
C MET A 297 4.02 -18.99 15.97
N GLU A 298 4.07 -19.12 17.29
CA GLU A 298 2.95 -18.83 18.18
C GLU A 298 3.14 -17.42 18.77
N PRO A 299 2.12 -16.55 18.70
CA PRO A 299 2.12 -15.30 19.45
C PRO A 299 2.11 -15.55 20.96
N PRO A 300 2.56 -14.59 21.77
CA PRO A 300 3.10 -13.30 21.34
C PRO A 300 4.53 -13.45 20.81
N PHE A 301 4.81 -12.83 19.67
CA PHE A 301 6.19 -12.61 19.26
C PHE A 301 6.88 -11.84 20.39
N PRO A 302 8.14 -12.16 20.72
CA PRO A 302 8.81 -11.50 21.82
C PRO A 302 8.84 -9.99 21.55
N VAL A 303 8.32 -9.20 22.48
CA VAL A 303 8.31 -7.73 22.42
C VAL A 303 9.73 -7.29 22.10
N THR A 304 9.92 -6.76 20.90
CA THR A 304 11.22 -6.32 20.42
C THR A 304 11.21 -4.81 20.41
N HIS A 305 12.27 -4.18 20.92
CA HIS A 305 12.27 -2.74 20.92
C HIS A 305 12.34 -2.23 19.48
N PRO A 306 11.73 -1.08 19.21
CA PRO A 306 11.90 -0.30 18.00
C PRO A 306 13.29 -0.37 17.35
N GLY A 307 13.37 -0.85 16.10
CA GLY A 307 14.63 -0.89 15.35
C GLY A 307 15.57 -2.03 15.75
N GLN A 308 15.16 -2.94 16.64
CA GLN A 308 15.90 -4.17 16.92
C GLN A 308 15.55 -5.25 15.90
N LYS A 309 16.58 -5.78 15.25
CA LYS A 309 16.51 -7.00 14.45
C LYS A 309 16.86 -8.20 15.32
N ARG A 310 15.95 -9.17 15.43
CA ARG A 310 16.24 -10.49 16.02
C ARG A 310 16.36 -11.52 14.92
N ILE A 311 17.52 -12.14 14.85
CA ILE A 311 17.73 -13.31 14.00
C ILE A 311 17.45 -14.52 14.88
N HIS A 312 16.42 -15.28 14.55
CA HIS A 312 16.25 -16.62 15.11
C HIS A 312 17.21 -17.58 14.42
N SER A 313 17.73 -18.55 15.16
CA SER A 313 18.28 -19.78 14.57
C SER A 313 17.20 -20.36 13.65
N ASP A 314 17.59 -20.79 12.44
CA ASP A 314 16.74 -21.29 11.34
C ASP A 314 16.40 -20.28 10.22
N GLY A 315 17.15 -19.17 10.14
CA GLY A 315 17.10 -18.26 8.97
C GLY A 315 15.87 -17.33 8.93
N ILE A 316 15.15 -17.25 10.04
CA ILE A 316 14.06 -16.29 10.29
C ILE A 316 14.68 -15.03 10.88
N SER A 317 14.46 -13.88 10.23
CA SER A 317 14.90 -12.59 10.75
C SER A 317 13.71 -11.70 11.10
N VAL A 318 13.32 -11.70 12.36
CA VAL A 318 12.28 -10.79 12.86
C VAL A 318 12.87 -9.38 12.91
N GLU A 319 12.22 -8.43 12.24
CA GLU A 319 12.61 -7.02 12.28
C GLU A 319 11.43 -6.19 12.75
N VAL A 320 11.42 -5.80 14.02
CA VAL A 320 10.35 -4.95 14.52
C VAL A 320 10.56 -3.51 14.09
N THR A 321 9.81 -3.11 13.07
CA THR A 321 9.64 -1.72 12.68
C THR A 321 8.80 -1.00 13.73
N ASN A 322 9.29 0.11 14.27
CA ASN A 322 8.53 0.89 15.24
C ASN A 322 7.51 1.80 14.57
N CYS A 323 6.35 1.25 14.24
CA CYS A 323 5.21 2.08 13.88
C CYS A 323 4.27 2.12 15.09
N ARG A 324 4.27 3.24 15.82
CA ARG A 324 3.23 3.56 16.81
C ARG A 324 2.26 4.50 16.13
N GLU A 325 1.04 4.05 15.99
CA GLU A 325 0.05 4.75 15.18
C GLU A 325 -1.28 4.77 15.97
N HIS A 326 -2.15 5.73 15.66
CA HIS A 326 -3.42 5.91 16.36
C HIS A 326 -4.55 5.31 15.53
N PHE A 327 -5.24 4.29 16.04
CA PHE A 327 -6.15 3.47 15.25
C PHE A 327 -7.58 3.67 15.71
N TRP A 328 -8.53 3.62 14.79
CA TRP A 328 -9.95 3.67 15.14
C TRP A 328 -10.64 2.34 14.87
N ARG A 329 -11.49 1.92 15.82
CA ARG A 329 -12.17 0.61 15.82
C ARG A 329 -13.06 0.37 14.60
N PHE A 330 -13.51 1.41 13.88
CA PHE A 330 -14.39 1.25 12.71
C PHE A 330 -13.84 1.89 11.42
N HIS A 331 -12.66 2.51 11.50
CA HIS A 331 -12.00 3.18 10.37
C HIS A 331 -10.54 2.72 10.30
N TYR A 332 -10.35 1.40 10.36
CA TYR A 332 -9.04 0.83 10.15
C TYR A 332 -8.63 1.09 8.70
N THR A 333 -7.53 1.81 8.48
CA THR A 333 -7.09 2.17 7.12
C THR A 333 -5.63 1.80 6.92
N TRP A 334 -5.39 0.52 6.62
CA TRP A 334 -4.06 -0.01 6.27
C TRP A 334 -3.36 0.86 5.24
N ASP A 335 -4.10 1.47 4.32
CA ASP A 335 -3.55 2.28 3.26
C ASP A 335 -2.92 3.59 3.74
N LYS A 336 -3.44 4.24 4.81
CA LYS A 336 -2.81 5.43 5.42
C LYS A 336 -1.50 5.04 6.08
N LEU A 337 -1.52 3.96 6.85
CA LEU A 337 -0.33 3.42 7.53
C LEU A 337 0.74 3.01 6.51
N TRP A 338 0.30 2.33 5.45
CA TRP A 338 1.15 1.90 4.35
C TRP A 338 1.75 3.09 3.60
N ALA A 339 0.93 4.11 3.29
CA ALA A 339 1.39 5.36 2.69
C ALA A 339 2.45 6.07 3.55
N CYS A 340 2.33 5.99 4.87
CA CYS A 340 3.27 6.57 5.83
C CYS A 340 4.59 5.78 6.01
N GLY A 341 4.75 4.59 5.41
CA GLY A 341 6.05 3.92 5.33
C GLY A 341 6.23 2.64 6.15
N ILE A 342 5.18 1.84 6.37
CA ILE A 342 5.32 0.42 6.83
C ILE A 342 6.33 -0.38 5.97
N THR A 343 6.59 0.08 4.74
CA THR A 343 7.50 -0.53 3.77
C THR A 343 8.97 -0.37 4.10
N ASP A 344 9.36 0.63 4.89
CA ASP A 344 10.75 1.11 4.91
C ASP A 344 11.47 0.62 6.18
N GLY A 345 12.15 -0.54 6.08
CA GLY A 345 13.03 -1.12 7.11
C GLY A 345 14.35 -0.37 7.33
N ALA A 346 14.38 0.94 7.11
CA ALA A 346 15.54 1.79 7.36
C ALA A 346 15.09 2.99 8.16
N GLY A 347 15.61 3.09 9.40
CA GLY A 347 15.29 4.13 10.35
C GLY A 347 15.40 5.54 9.77
N GLY A 348 14.28 6.09 9.33
CA GLY A 348 14.08 7.52 9.17
C GLY A 348 13.44 8.04 10.45
N GLN A 349 14.23 8.57 11.37
CA GLN A 349 13.70 9.56 12.30
C GLN A 349 13.03 10.65 11.45
N ARG A 350 11.70 10.74 11.52
CA ARG A 350 11.04 12.01 11.27
C ARG A 350 11.50 12.94 12.39
N VAL A 351 12.57 13.68 12.12
CA VAL A 351 12.93 14.85 12.90
C VAL A 351 11.82 15.87 12.63
N LEU A 352 10.99 16.09 13.64
CA LEU A 352 10.14 17.27 13.76
C LEU A 352 11.01 18.50 13.96
#